data_AF-A0ABD5RBX2-F1
#
_entry.id   AF-A0ABD5RBX2-F1
#
_cell.length_a   1.000
_cell.length_b   1.000
_cell.length_c   1.000
_cell.angle_alpha   90.00
_cell.angle_beta   90.00
_cell.angle_gamma   90.00
#
_symmetry.space_group_name_H-M   'P 1'
#
loop_
_entity.id
_entity.type
_entity.pdbx_description
1 polymer ?
#
loop_
_entity_poly.entity_id
_entity_poly.type
_entity_poly.pdbx_seq_one_letter_code
_entity_poly.pdbx_strand_id
1 'polypeptide(L)'
;MHTSRVLTMLLALFVVTSAVPGTVVAQSDDPAWADELFAQMQTMVEPYNERAGSLDLPIGNSLLENARITAEISDDAGNTVYYRMETNGQKEITSLQRGEHPDPTLKIVTTLSAMEDIANAQDPVNELATKIETGEVQLKGVGITNAVTTTIIDVLRFASGLFG
;
A
#
# COMPACT_ATOMS: atom_id res chain seq x y z
N MET A 1 -20.18 -53.26 2.59
CA MET A 1 -19.88 -52.84 3.98
C MET A 1 -18.37 -52.71 4.04
N HIS A 2 -17.70 -51.58 4.21
CA HIS A 2 -17.92 -50.28 4.87
C HIS A 2 -17.41 -49.13 3.95
N THR A 3 -18.18 -48.09 3.60
CA THR A 3 -18.23 -46.73 4.22
C THR A 3 -16.84 -46.07 4.36
N SER A 4 -16.46 -44.90 3.82
CA SER A 4 -17.12 -43.66 3.36
C SER A 4 -16.16 -42.97 2.35
N ARG A 5 -16.58 -42.44 1.20
CA ARG A 5 -17.12 -41.08 0.95
C ARG A 5 -16.33 -39.92 1.62
N VAL A 6 -15.84 -39.03 0.74
CA VAL A 6 -15.47 -37.60 0.91
C VAL A 6 -14.04 -37.30 1.39
N LEU A 7 -13.15 -36.93 0.46
CA LEU A 7 -12.41 -35.64 0.45
C LEU A 7 -11.64 -35.49 -0.89
N THR A 8 -12.34 -35.15 -1.97
CA THR A 8 -12.28 -33.81 -2.63
C THR A 8 -11.31 -33.77 -3.80
N MET A 9 -11.84 -34.15 -4.97
CA MET A 9 -11.57 -33.50 -6.25
C MET A 9 -11.95 -32.01 -6.15
N LEU A 10 -11.12 -31.10 -6.68
CA LEU A 10 -11.53 -29.91 -7.46
C LEU A 10 -10.25 -29.32 -8.09
N LEU A 11 -10.03 -29.52 -9.39
CA LEU A 11 -10.54 -28.69 -10.49
C LEU A 11 -9.79 -27.34 -10.50
N ALA A 12 -8.68 -27.27 -11.21
CA ALA A 12 -8.61 -26.85 -12.60
C ALA A 12 -8.86 -25.35 -12.80
N LEU A 13 -7.89 -24.74 -13.49
CA LEU A 13 -8.04 -23.60 -14.37
C LEU A 13 -8.30 -22.24 -13.69
N PHE A 14 -7.26 -21.41 -13.63
CA PHE A 14 -7.26 -20.07 -14.24
C PHE A 14 -5.81 -19.54 -14.25
N VAL A 15 -4.99 -20.05 -15.17
CA VAL A 15 -3.82 -19.33 -15.65
C VAL A 15 -4.34 -18.38 -16.72
N VAL A 16 -4.77 -17.19 -16.31
CA VAL A 16 -4.86 -16.05 -17.22
C VAL A 16 -3.55 -15.30 -17.08
N THR A 17 -2.70 -15.56 -18.06
CA THR A 17 -1.53 -14.77 -18.39
C THR A 17 -1.97 -13.41 -18.94
N SER A 18 -2.16 -12.42 -18.06
CA SER A 18 -1.91 -11.03 -18.43
C SER A 18 -0.49 -10.70 -18.01
N ALA A 19 0.45 -11.00 -18.92
CA ALA A 19 1.82 -10.56 -18.82
C ALA A 19 1.87 -9.03 -18.79
N VAL A 20 1.97 -8.45 -17.60
CA VAL A 20 2.61 -7.16 -17.40
C VAL A 20 4.10 -7.48 -17.19
N PRO A 21 5.02 -7.01 -18.04
CA PRO A 21 6.45 -7.22 -17.83
C PRO A 21 6.94 -6.30 -16.71
N GLY A 22 6.58 -6.64 -15.48
CA GLY A 22 7.22 -6.14 -14.28
C GLY A 22 7.94 -7.30 -13.64
N THR A 23 9.24 -7.45 -13.91
CA THR A 23 10.11 -8.34 -13.14
C THR A 23 9.95 -7.99 -11.66
N VAL A 24 9.26 -8.84 -10.91
CA VAL A 24 9.25 -8.81 -9.45
C VAL A 24 10.64 -9.23 -9.01
N VAL A 25 11.54 -8.25 -8.86
CA VAL A 25 12.85 -8.50 -8.27
C VAL A 25 12.61 -8.61 -6.77
N ALA A 26 12.42 -9.82 -6.28
CA ALA A 26 12.60 -10.09 -4.85
C ALA A 26 14.07 -9.80 -4.54
N GLN A 27 14.37 -8.84 -3.67
CA GLN A 27 15.76 -8.58 -3.30
C GLN A 27 16.22 -9.71 -2.39
N SER A 28 17.39 -10.28 -2.67
CA SER A 28 17.88 -11.48 -1.98
C SER A 28 18.21 -11.26 -0.49
N ASP A 29 18.24 -9.99 -0.05
CA ASP A 29 18.47 -9.56 1.32
C ASP A 29 17.20 -9.03 2.02
N ASP A 30 16.03 -9.10 1.35
CA ASP A 30 14.76 -8.70 1.96
C ASP A 30 14.42 -9.64 3.15
N PRO A 31 13.84 -9.11 4.24
CA PRO A 31 13.38 -9.93 5.35
C PRO A 31 12.23 -10.85 4.91
N ALA A 32 12.08 -12.01 5.57
CA ALA A 32 11.10 -13.03 5.18
C ALA A 32 9.65 -12.51 5.12
N TRP A 33 9.30 -11.54 5.97
CA TRP A 33 7.97 -10.91 5.96
C TRP A 33 7.69 -10.11 4.68
N ALA A 34 8.72 -9.67 3.96
CA ALA A 34 8.57 -8.83 2.76
C ALA A 34 7.82 -9.55 1.64
N ASP A 35 8.07 -10.86 1.50
CA ASP A 35 7.41 -11.72 0.53
C ASP A 35 5.94 -11.91 0.86
N GLU A 36 5.65 -12.21 2.13
CA GLU A 36 4.30 -12.43 2.64
C GLU A 36 3.46 -11.15 2.56
N LEU A 37 4.02 -10.02 2.98
CA LEU A 37 3.34 -8.73 2.89
C LEU A 37 3.04 -8.37 1.44
N PHE A 38 3.99 -8.59 0.52
CA PHE A 38 3.76 -8.32 -0.90
C PHE A 38 2.60 -9.14 -1.45
N ALA A 39 2.58 -10.44 -1.15
CA ALA A 39 1.50 -11.33 -1.57
C ALA A 39 0.16 -10.86 -0.98
N GLN A 40 0.13 -10.49 0.29
CA GLN A 40 -1.07 -9.95 0.93
C GLN A 40 -1.55 -8.66 0.26
N MET A 41 -0.65 -7.71 -0.01
CA MET A 41 -1.00 -6.47 -0.73
C MET A 41 -1.60 -6.78 -2.10
N GLN A 42 -1.03 -7.74 -2.85
CA GLN A 42 -1.58 -8.16 -4.15
C GLN A 42 -3.02 -8.70 -4.03
N THR A 43 -3.31 -9.49 -3.00
CA THR A 43 -4.68 -9.99 -2.77
C THR A 43 -5.67 -8.88 -2.41
N MET A 44 -5.20 -7.75 -1.87
CA MET A 44 -6.03 -6.63 -1.46
C MET A 44 -6.28 -5.60 -2.57
N VAL A 45 -5.56 -5.66 -3.69
CA VAL A 45 -5.71 -4.70 -4.81
C VAL A 45 -7.13 -4.72 -5.37
N GLU A 46 -7.66 -5.91 -5.67
CA GLU A 46 -9.01 -6.06 -6.24
C GLU A 46 -10.11 -5.54 -5.28
N PRO A 47 -10.20 -6.00 -4.02
CA PRO A 47 -11.25 -5.52 -3.11
C PRO A 47 -11.12 -4.04 -2.76
N TYR A 48 -9.90 -3.47 -2.81
CA TYR A 48 -9.68 -2.04 -2.74
C TYR A 48 -10.26 -1.32 -3.97
N ASN A 49 -9.90 -1.76 -5.18
CA ASN A 49 -10.33 -1.13 -6.44
C ASN A 49 -11.86 -1.13 -6.60
N GLU A 50 -12.55 -2.19 -6.16
CA GLU A 50 -14.02 -2.25 -6.12
C GLU A 50 -14.66 -1.08 -5.36
N ARG A 51 -13.94 -0.51 -4.39
CA ARG A 51 -14.43 0.53 -3.48
C ARG A 51 -13.69 1.85 -3.64
N ALA A 52 -12.60 1.91 -4.41
CA ALA A 52 -11.69 3.04 -4.51
C ALA A 52 -12.41 4.35 -4.88
N GLY A 53 -13.38 4.29 -5.81
CA GLY A 53 -14.18 5.45 -6.19
C GLY A 53 -15.04 6.03 -5.06
N SER A 54 -15.43 5.20 -4.09
CA SER A 54 -16.32 5.55 -2.98
C SER A 54 -15.62 5.72 -1.63
N LEU A 55 -14.35 5.35 -1.54
CA LEU A 55 -13.59 5.37 -0.31
C LEU A 55 -13.20 6.81 0.03
N ASP A 56 -13.71 7.33 1.14
CA ASP A 56 -13.29 8.62 1.66
C ASP A 56 -12.20 8.39 2.70
N LEU A 57 -10.94 8.47 2.25
CA LEU A 57 -9.79 8.28 3.12
C LEU A 57 -9.40 9.60 3.79
N PRO A 58 -8.89 9.56 5.04
CA PRO A 58 -8.49 10.75 5.80
C PRO A 58 -7.33 11.54 5.16
N ILE A 59 -6.77 11.02 4.06
CA ILE A 59 -5.59 11.52 3.38
C ILE A 59 -5.92 12.48 2.21
N GLY A 60 -7.21 12.71 1.95
CA GLY A 60 -7.68 13.55 0.86
C GLY A 60 -7.59 12.84 -0.50
N ASN A 61 -8.74 12.73 -1.18
CA ASN A 61 -8.88 11.98 -2.43
C ASN A 61 -7.86 12.39 -3.52
N SER A 62 -7.53 13.68 -3.61
CA SER A 62 -6.59 14.22 -4.60
C SER A 62 -5.17 13.67 -4.49
N LEU A 63 -4.73 13.20 -3.31
CA LEU A 63 -3.39 12.62 -3.16
C LEU A 63 -3.26 11.22 -3.77
N LEU A 64 -4.40 10.56 -3.98
CA LEU A 64 -4.46 9.22 -4.56
C LEU A 64 -4.91 9.21 -6.02
N GLU A 65 -5.30 10.34 -6.58
CA GLU A 65 -5.65 10.43 -8.01
C GLU A 65 -4.38 10.56 -8.85
N ASN A 66 -4.18 9.65 -9.80
CA ASN A 66 -2.98 9.63 -10.68
C ASN A 66 -1.65 9.62 -9.90
N ALA A 67 -1.62 8.95 -8.75
CA ALA A 67 -0.50 8.98 -7.84
C ALA A 67 0.56 7.94 -8.21
N ARG A 68 1.82 8.32 -8.00
CA ARG A 68 2.99 7.43 -8.04
C ARG A 68 3.50 7.31 -6.62
N ILE A 69 3.29 6.16 -6.00
CA ILE A 69 3.43 5.99 -4.56
C ILE A 69 4.69 5.17 -4.27
N THR A 70 5.49 5.61 -3.31
CA THR A 70 6.49 4.77 -2.63
C THR A 70 6.04 4.54 -1.19
N ALA A 71 5.81 3.29 -0.80
CA ALA A 71 5.59 2.89 0.58
C ALA A 71 6.90 2.36 1.17
N GLU A 72 7.38 3.02 2.23
CA GLU A 72 8.50 2.62 3.06
C GLU A 72 7.93 1.97 4.33
N ILE A 73 8.19 0.67 4.50
CA ILE A 73 7.63 -0.13 5.58
C ILE A 73 8.78 -0.69 6.40
N SER A 74 8.80 -0.41 7.69
CA SER A 74 9.84 -0.91 8.60
C SER A 74 9.29 -1.88 9.64
N ASP A 75 10.11 -2.85 10.04
CA ASP A 75 9.85 -3.70 11.20
C ASP A 75 10.52 -3.16 12.48
N ASP A 76 10.20 -3.77 13.62
CA ASP A 76 10.76 -3.37 14.92
C ASP A 76 12.26 -3.69 15.06
N ALA A 77 12.81 -4.55 14.19
CA ALA A 77 14.23 -4.86 14.13
C ALA A 77 15.02 -3.83 13.31
N GLY A 78 14.34 -2.89 12.66
CA GLY A 78 14.94 -1.84 11.83
C GLY A 78 15.19 -2.24 10.38
N ASN A 79 14.64 -3.37 9.91
CA ASN A 79 14.64 -3.68 8.49
C ASN A 79 13.58 -2.85 7.78
N THR A 80 13.92 -2.31 6.61
CA THR A 80 13.02 -1.47 5.82
C THR A 80 12.88 -2.04 4.41
N VAL A 81 11.64 -2.17 3.94
CA VAL A 81 11.32 -2.63 2.59
C VAL A 81 10.48 -1.56 1.89
N TYR A 82 10.69 -1.45 0.58
CA TYR A 82 10.00 -0.50 -0.26
C TYR A 82 9.05 -1.19 -1.22
N TYR A 83 7.87 -0.60 -1.38
CA TYR A 83 6.90 -0.99 -2.39
C TYR A 83 6.50 0.23 -3.20
N ARG A 84 6.22 0.01 -4.48
CA ARG A 84 5.73 1.06 -5.38
C ARG A 84 4.35 0.70 -5.90
N MET A 85 3.49 1.71 -5.92
CA MET A 85 2.13 1.61 -6.44
C MET A 85 1.85 2.76 -7.40
N GLU A 86 1.02 2.51 -8.39
CA GLU A 86 0.46 3.55 -9.24
C GLU A 86 -1.05 3.49 -9.16
N THR A 87 -1.69 4.66 -9.15
CA THR A 87 -3.15 4.77 -9.17
C THR A 87 -3.62 5.59 -10.37
N ASN A 88 -4.87 5.37 -10.81
CA ASN A 88 -5.50 6.18 -11.85
C ASN A 88 -6.31 7.36 -11.26
N GLY A 89 -7.01 8.11 -12.11
CA GLY A 89 -7.85 9.24 -11.69
C GLY A 89 -9.06 8.88 -10.82
N GLN A 90 -9.38 7.59 -10.69
CA GLN A 90 -10.45 7.06 -9.84
C GLN A 90 -9.89 6.50 -8.53
N LYS A 91 -8.57 6.63 -8.32
CA LYS A 91 -7.80 6.09 -7.18
C LYS A 91 -7.60 4.57 -7.25
N GLU A 92 -7.96 3.91 -8.34
CA GLU A 92 -7.74 2.46 -8.49
C GLU A 92 -6.25 2.19 -8.68
N ILE A 93 -5.72 1.19 -7.98
CA ILE A 93 -4.35 0.71 -8.14
C ILE A 93 -4.23 0.01 -9.50
N THR A 94 -3.36 0.53 -10.36
CA THR A 94 -3.07 0.00 -11.70
C THR A 94 -1.75 -0.78 -11.74
N SER A 95 -0.88 -0.57 -10.76
CA SER A 95 0.42 -1.23 -10.63
C SER A 95 0.78 -1.38 -9.16
N LEU A 96 1.31 -2.55 -8.78
CA LEU A 96 1.88 -2.84 -7.47
C LEU A 96 3.14 -3.68 -7.67
N GLN A 97 4.29 -3.18 -7.22
CA GLN A 97 5.59 -3.81 -7.39
C GLN A 97 6.49 -3.55 -6.18
N ARG A 98 7.59 -4.29 -6.06
CA ARG A 98 8.62 -4.01 -5.06
C ARG A 98 9.56 -2.89 -5.50
N GLY A 99 10.24 -2.31 -4.51
CA GLY A 99 11.20 -1.24 -4.66
C GLY A 99 10.57 0.15 -4.61
N GLU A 100 11.43 1.16 -4.68
CA GLU A 100 11.01 2.56 -4.72
C GLU A 100 10.50 2.95 -6.10
N HIS A 101 9.54 3.87 -6.13
CA HIS A 101 9.17 4.56 -7.35
C HIS A 101 10.25 5.63 -7.64
N PRO A 102 10.83 5.72 -8.85
CA PRO A 102 11.93 6.66 -9.15
C PRO A 102 11.51 8.13 -9.14
N ASP A 103 10.22 8.41 -9.35
CA ASP A 103 9.62 9.74 -9.32
C ASP A 103 8.26 9.69 -8.58
N PRO A 104 8.26 9.49 -7.25
CA PRO A 104 7.03 9.38 -6.49
C PRO A 104 6.36 10.74 -6.37
N THR A 105 5.03 10.77 -6.44
CA THR A 105 4.21 11.94 -6.06
C THR A 105 3.78 11.86 -4.59
N LEU A 106 3.81 10.66 -4.01
CA LEU A 106 3.46 10.40 -2.62
C LEU A 106 4.44 9.38 -2.03
N LYS A 107 4.99 9.70 -0.87
CA LYS A 107 5.71 8.74 -0.04
C LYS A 107 4.91 8.46 1.23
N ILE A 108 4.64 7.19 1.47
CA ILE A 108 4.00 6.69 2.69
C ILE A 108 5.12 6.06 3.53
N VAL A 109 5.27 6.47 4.78
CA VAL A 109 6.23 5.87 5.72
C VAL A 109 5.44 5.30 6.89
N THR A 110 5.61 4.01 7.16
CA THR A 110 4.86 3.30 8.21
C THR A 110 5.67 2.11 8.75
N THR A 111 5.13 1.44 9.76
CA THR A 111 5.67 0.19 10.31
C THR A 111 4.73 -0.98 10.05
N LEU A 112 5.28 -2.21 10.12
CA LEU A 112 4.47 -3.43 10.11
C LEU A 112 3.42 -3.43 11.22
N SER A 113 3.83 -3.07 12.45
CA SER A 113 2.92 -3.02 13.60
C SER A 113 1.74 -2.08 13.34
N ALA A 114 1.98 -0.89 12.77
CA ALA A 114 0.90 0.05 12.47
C ALA A 114 -0.06 -0.51 11.39
N MET A 115 0.47 -1.22 10.39
CA MET A 115 -0.37 -1.86 9.37
C MET A 115 -1.19 -3.01 9.93
N GLU A 116 -0.61 -3.83 10.80
CA GLU A 116 -1.32 -4.91 11.49
C GLU A 116 -2.42 -4.36 12.40
N ASP A 117 -2.16 -3.28 13.13
CA ASP A 117 -3.16 -2.60 13.96
C ASP A 117 -4.34 -2.13 13.11
N ILE A 118 -4.07 -1.46 11.98
CA ILE A 118 -5.11 -0.97 11.05
C ILE A 118 -5.90 -2.14 10.45
N ALA A 119 -5.23 -3.21 10.02
CA ALA A 119 -5.87 -4.36 9.40
C ALA A 119 -6.77 -5.14 10.36
N ASN A 120 -6.41 -5.18 11.65
CA ASN A 120 -7.16 -5.89 12.69
C ASN A 120 -8.17 -4.99 13.43
N ALA A 121 -8.21 -3.69 13.13
CA ALA A 121 -9.12 -2.76 13.76
C ALA A 121 -10.59 -3.05 13.40
N GLN A 122 -11.50 -2.78 14.33
CA GLN A 122 -12.94 -2.84 14.09
C GLN A 122 -13.39 -1.79 13.07
N ASP A 123 -12.71 -0.63 13.05
CA ASP A 123 -12.88 0.44 12.07
C ASP A 123 -11.49 0.82 11.49
N PRO A 124 -11.06 0.14 10.41
CA PRO A 124 -9.75 0.39 9.81
C PRO A 124 -9.54 1.82 9.29
N VAL A 125 -10.62 2.51 8.88
CA VAL A 125 -10.51 3.88 8.35
C VAL A 125 -10.22 4.85 9.49
N ASN A 126 -10.92 4.71 10.61
CA ASN A 126 -10.67 5.53 11.80
C ASN A 126 -9.31 5.20 12.44
N GLU A 127 -8.89 3.93 12.44
CA GLU A 127 -7.56 3.55 12.93
C GLU A 127 -6.46 4.15 12.06
N LEU A 128 -6.59 4.09 10.73
CA LEU A 128 -5.66 4.75 9.82
C LEU A 128 -5.58 6.26 10.08
N ALA A 129 -6.72 6.94 10.28
CA ALA A 129 -6.74 8.36 10.63
C ALA A 129 -5.96 8.63 11.93
N THR A 130 -6.18 7.81 12.96
CA THR A 130 -5.48 7.90 14.25
C THR A 130 -3.98 7.72 14.07
N LYS A 131 -3.54 6.69 13.34
CA LYS A 131 -2.11 6.43 13.08
C LYS A 131 -1.44 7.54 12.27
N ILE A 132 -2.19 8.22 11.40
CA ILE A 132 -1.73 9.42 10.72
C ILE A 132 -1.54 10.56 11.72
N GLU A 133 -2.53 10.80 12.58
CA GLU A 133 -2.48 11.86 13.60
C GLU A 133 -1.34 11.65 14.62
N THR A 134 -1.06 10.41 15.01
CA THR A 134 0.04 10.06 15.93
C THR A 134 1.41 10.04 15.25
N GLY A 135 1.45 10.10 13.91
CA GLY A 135 2.68 10.08 13.11
C GLY A 135 3.28 8.69 12.89
N GLU A 136 2.57 7.63 13.28
CA GLU A 136 2.92 6.24 12.97
C GLU A 136 2.76 5.92 11.48
N VAL A 137 1.82 6.59 10.80
CA VAL A 137 1.70 6.63 9.34
C VAL A 137 1.97 8.06 8.87
N GLN A 138 3.06 8.26 8.13
CA GLN A 138 3.39 9.58 7.57
C GLN A 138 3.11 9.62 6.07
N LEU A 139 2.43 10.68 5.65
CA LEU A 139 2.09 10.93 4.26
C LEU A 139 2.84 12.17 3.79
N LYS A 140 3.74 11.95 2.85
CA LYS A 140 4.66 12.96 2.35
C LYS A 140 4.36 13.20 0.89
N GLY A 141 3.67 14.30 0.59
CA GLY A 141 3.47 14.74 -0.79
C GLY A 141 4.81 15.13 -1.38
N VAL A 142 5.24 14.45 -2.44
CA VAL A 142 6.50 14.72 -3.13
C VAL A 142 6.14 15.50 -4.39
N GLY A 143 6.23 16.82 -4.30
CA GLY A 143 5.74 17.73 -5.32
C GLY A 143 6.83 18.16 -6.31
N ILE A 144 6.68 17.76 -7.59
CA ILE A 144 6.72 18.61 -8.80
C ILE A 144 7.82 19.69 -8.93
N THR A 145 8.98 19.53 -8.29
CA THR A 145 10.14 20.39 -8.48
C THR A 145 11.30 19.52 -8.93
N ASN A 146 11.70 19.73 -10.18
CA ASN A 146 12.94 19.18 -10.72
C ASN A 146 14.10 19.40 -9.73
N ALA A 147 14.93 18.37 -9.62
CA ALA A 147 16.19 18.28 -8.89
C ALA A 147 16.09 17.94 -7.39
N VAL A 148 16.41 16.68 -7.09
CA VAL A 148 17.34 16.26 -6.01
C VAL A 148 17.44 17.23 -4.83
N THR A 149 16.34 17.44 -4.10
CA THR A 149 16.35 17.96 -2.72
C THR A 149 15.04 17.56 -2.06
N THR A 150 15.10 16.54 -1.22
CA THR A 150 14.02 15.98 -0.42
C THR A 150 13.43 17.04 0.52
N THR A 151 12.50 17.86 0.03
CA THR A 151 11.65 18.66 0.91
C THR A 151 10.46 17.79 1.29
N ILE A 152 10.59 17.12 2.43
CA ILE A 152 9.48 16.41 3.07
C ILE A 152 8.52 17.49 3.59
N ILE A 153 7.42 17.72 2.88
CA ILE A 153 6.33 18.52 3.39
C ILE A 153 5.43 17.57 4.17
N ASP A 154 5.42 17.72 5.50
CA ASP A 154 4.44 17.05 6.36
C ASP A 154 3.05 17.61 6.02
N VAL A 155 2.24 16.81 5.31
CA VAL A 155 0.89 17.18 4.87
C VAL A 155 0.00 17.53 6.08
N LEU A 156 0.26 16.94 7.24
CA LEU A 156 -0.42 17.22 8.51
C LEU A 156 -0.32 18.69 8.98
N ARG A 157 0.77 19.41 8.65
CA ARG A 157 0.89 20.84 8.99
C ARG A 157 0.11 21.75 8.05
N PHE A 158 -0.23 21.30 6.85
CA PHE A 158 -0.98 22.11 5.89
C PHE A 158 -2.48 22.14 6.22
N ALA A 159 -3.04 21.01 6.70
CA ALA A 159 -4.45 20.93 7.09
C ALA A 159 -4.77 21.74 8.38
N SER A 160 -3.83 21.81 9.32
CA SER A 160 -4.01 22.52 10.60
C SER A 160 -3.95 24.05 10.47
N GLY A 161 -3.45 24.60 9.36
CA GLY A 161 -3.38 26.05 9.11
C GLY A 161 -4.61 26.68 8.45
N LEU A 162 -5.58 25.88 7.99
CA LEU A 162 -6.75 26.36 7.25
C LEU A 162 -8.03 26.53 8.10
N PHE A 163 -7.98 26.19 9.38
CA PHE A 163 -9.09 26.34 10.33
C PHE A 163 -8.75 27.24 11.54
N GLY A 164 -7.77 28.13 11.38
CA GLY A 164 -7.48 29.23 12.32
C GLY A 164 -8.31 30.48 12.04
#